data_AF-A0A1W1ZUF6-F1
#
_entry.id   AF-A0A1W1ZUF6-F1
#
_cell.length_a   1.000
_cell.length_b   1.000
_cell.length_c   1.000
_cell.angle_alpha   90.00
_cell.angle_beta   90.00
_cell.angle_gamma   90.00
#
_symmetry.space_group_name_H-M   'P 1'
#
loop_
_entity.id
_entity.type
_entity.pdbx_description
1 polymer ?
#
loop_
_entity_poly.entity_id
_entity_poly.type
_entity_poly.pdbx_seq_one_letter_code
_entity_poly.pdbx_strand_id
1 'polypeptide(L)' 'MKIVNYIKSSYYEFKDHVTWPSWSSLQQDTIIVAIATVILAIFLYLVDTFFGDVVIKNIFTFLR' A
#
# COMPACT_ATOMS: atom_id res chain seq x y z
N MET A 1 22.78 6.00 -30.57
CA MET A 1 23.61 6.34 -29.38
C MET A 1 23.01 7.39 -28.44
N LYS A 2 21.95 8.14 -28.81
CA LYS A 2 21.32 9.15 -27.92
C LYS A 2 20.67 8.55 -26.66
N ILE A 3 19.96 7.43 -26.78
CA ILE A 3 19.30 6.75 -25.65
C ILE A 3 20.30 6.19 -24.62
N VAL A 4 21.42 5.62 -25.09
CA VAL A 4 22.46 5.08 -24.20
C VAL A 4 23.10 6.20 -23.38
N ASN A 5 23.38 7.35 -24.00
CA ASN A 5 23.91 8.52 -23.29
C ASN A 5 22.88 9.13 -22.32
N TYR A 6 21.59 9.15 -22.68
CA TYR A 6 20.53 9.62 -21.81
C TYR A 6 20.38 8.76 -20.53
N ILE A 7 20.38 7.43 -20.67
CA ILE A 7 20.32 6.53 -19.50
C ILE A 7 21.55 6.71 -18.61
N LYS A 8 22.75 6.87 -19.21
CA LYS A 8 23.96 7.16 -18.45
C LYS A 8 23.87 8.50 -17.70
N SER A 9 23.45 9.57 -18.37
CA SER A 9 23.32 10.89 -17.71
C SER A 9 22.29 10.87 -16.58
N SER A 10 21.15 10.21 -16.78
CA SER A 10 20.14 10.08 -15.73
C SER A 10 20.62 9.27 -14.53
N TYR A 11 21.46 8.24 -14.74
CA TYR A 11 22.06 7.50 -13.63
C TYR A 11 23.04 8.34 -12.82
N TYR A 12 23.91 9.13 -13.49
CA TYR A 12 24.82 10.05 -12.80
C TYR A 12 24.05 11.13 -12.04
N GLU A 13 23.00 11.69 -12.63
CA GLU A 13 22.11 12.67 -12.00
C GLU A 13 21.44 12.12 -10.73
N PHE A 14 20.83 10.92 -10.83
CA PHE A 14 20.19 10.28 -9.69
C PHE A 14 21.17 9.90 -8.58
N LYS A 15 22.42 9.57 -8.92
CA LYS A 15 23.43 9.23 -7.92
C LYS A 15 23.95 10.47 -7.19
N ASP A 16 24.25 11.53 -7.94
CA ASP A 16 25.01 12.66 -7.42
C ASP A 16 24.10 13.78 -6.85
N HIS A 17 22.83 13.82 -7.26
CA HIS A 17 21.88 14.89 -6.88
C HIS A 17 20.65 14.40 -6.09
N VAL A 18 20.53 13.10 -5.81
CA VAL A 18 19.45 12.58 -4.95
C VAL A 18 20.05 12.10 -3.64
N THR A 19 19.62 12.73 -2.55
CA THR A 19 19.93 12.29 -1.20
C THR A 19 18.92 11.23 -0.77
N TRP A 20 19.35 9.98 -0.65
CA TRP A 20 18.52 8.92 -0.08
C TRP A 20 18.36 9.13 1.44
N PRO A 21 17.16 8.87 2.00
CA PRO A 21 16.97 8.91 3.44
C PRO A 21 17.82 7.84 4.13
N SER A 22 18.07 8.02 5.42
CA SER A 22 18.73 6.98 6.20
C SER A 22 17.89 5.69 6.22
N TRP A 23 18.55 4.53 6.29
CA TRP A 23 17.86 3.24 6.40
C TRP A 23 16.89 3.18 7.59
N SER A 24 17.22 3.84 8.70
CA SER A 24 16.37 3.94 9.88
C SER A 24 15.06 4.69 9.58
N SER A 25 15.14 5.80 8.84
CA SER A 25 13.97 6.59 8.43
C SER A 25 13.07 5.79 7.48
N LEU A 26 13.66 5.11 6.50
CA LEU A 26 12.92 4.26 5.56
C LEU A 26 12.18 3.12 6.27
N GLN A 27 12.82 2.52 7.27
CA GLN A 27 12.20 1.45 8.06
C GLN A 27 11.05 2.00 8.91
N GLN A 28 11.22 3.18 9.53
CA GLN A 28 10.16 3.85 10.28
C GLN A 28 8.93 4.10 9.41
N ASP A 29 9.10 4.69 8.23
CA ASP A 29 8.00 4.96 7.29
C ASP A 29 7.30 3.66 6.87
N THR A 30 8.08 2.62 6.57
CA THR A 30 7.54 1.31 6.17
C THR A 30 6.72 0.67 7.28
N ILE A 31 7.17 0.75 8.54
CA ILE A 31 6.45 0.21 9.69
C ILE A 31 5.12 0.94 9.87
N ILE A 32 5.09 2.26 9.72
CA ILE A 32 3.86 3.05 9.82
C ILE A 32 2.85 2.59 8.76
N VAL A 33 3.29 2.46 7.51
CA VAL A 33 2.42 1.99 6.42
C VAL A 33 1.93 0.57 6.68
N ALA A 34 2.80 -0.34 7.13
CA ALA A 34 2.42 -1.72 7.44
C ALA A 34 1.36 -1.81 8.54
N ILE A 35 1.44 -0.97 9.57
CA ILE A 35 0.40 -0.91 10.62
C ILE A 35 -0.91 -0.36 10.03
N ALA A 36 -0.84 0.68 9.21
CA ALA A 36 -2.03 1.25 8.57
C ALA A 36 -2.74 0.23 7.65
N THR A 37 -2.00 -0.60 6.91
CA THR A 37 -2.59 -1.63 6.06
C THR A 37 -3.25 -2.76 6.87
N VAL A 38 -2.69 -3.14 8.01
CA VAL A 38 -3.32 -4.11 8.92
C VAL A 38 -4.64 -3.57 9.47
N ILE A 39 -4.68 -2.30 9.88
CA ILE A 39 -5.92 -1.67 10.36
C ILE A 39 -6.97 -1.63 9.26
N LEU A 40 -6.58 -1.27 8.03
CA LEU A 40 -7.48 -1.27 6.87
C LEU A 40 -8.02 -2.68 6.57
N ALA A 41 -7.18 -3.70 6.64
CA ALA A 41 -7.58 -5.09 6.40
C ALA A 41 -8.64 -5.56 7.41
N ILE A 42 -8.46 -5.23 8.69
CA ILE A 42 -9.45 -5.53 9.75
C ILE A 42 -10.77 -4.79 9.48
N PHE A 43 -10.70 -3.53 9.07
CA PHE A 43 -11.89 -2.75 8.73
C PHE A 43 -12.67 -3.37 7.57
N LEU A 44 -11.99 -3.72 6.48
CA LEU A 44 -12.62 -4.35 5.31
C LEU A 44 -13.23 -5.70 5.69
N TYR A 45 -12.52 -6.53 6.46
CA TYR A 45 -13.06 -7.80 6.96
C TYR A 45 -14.36 -7.62 7.75
N LEU A 46 -14.43 -6.58 8.60
CA LEU A 46 -15.63 -6.27 9.37
C LEU A 46 -16.79 -5.86 8.46
N VAL A 47 -16.53 -5.01 7.47
CA VAL A 47 -17.53 -4.58 6.48
C VAL A 47 -18.05 -5.80 5.69
N ASP A 48 -17.15 -6.61 5.14
CA ASP A 48 -17.52 -7.79 4.35
C ASP A 48 -18.37 -8.78 5.17
N THR A 49 -17.98 -9.03 6.42
CA THR A 49 -18.73 -9.92 7.32
C THR A 49 -20.09 -9.33 7.69
N PHE A 50 -20.14 -8.04 8.02
CA PHE A 50 -21.39 -7.38 8.42
C PHE A 50 -22.41 -7.38 7.26
N PHE A 51 -22.01 -6.96 6.07
CA PHE A 51 -22.94 -6.91 4.95
C PHE A 51 -23.24 -8.29 4.37
N GLY A 52 -22.22 -9.14 4.19
CA GLY A 52 -22.38 -10.47 3.61
C GLY A 52 -23.14 -11.44 4.53
N ASP A 53 -22.67 -11.58 5.76
CA ASP A 53 -23.17 -12.63 6.65
C ASP A 53 -24.31 -12.16 7.55
N VAL A 54 -24.31 -10.91 8.00
CA VAL A 54 -25.35 -10.43 8.92
C VAL A 54 -26.53 -9.87 8.15
N VAL A 55 -26.31 -8.90 7.26
CA VAL A 55 -27.41 -8.20 6.58
C VAL A 55 -28.04 -9.09 5.50
N ILE A 56 -27.24 -9.58 4.56
CA ILE A 56 -27.78 -10.30 3.39
C ILE A 56 -28.39 -11.65 3.81
N LYS A 57 -27.72 -12.46 4.63
CA LYS A 57 -28.30 -13.76 5.06
C LYS A 57 -29.58 -13.59 5.88
N ASN A 58 -29.68 -12.58 6.74
CA ASN A 58 -30.91 -12.31 7.49
C ASN A 58 -32.06 -11.92 6.56
N ILE A 59 -31.79 -11.08 5.55
CA ILE A 59 -32.79 -10.71 4.55
C ILE A 59 -33.26 -11.93 3.76
N PHE A 60 -32.32 -12.77 3.28
CA PHE A 60 -32.68 -14.00 2.57
C PHE A 60 -33.45 -15.00 3.43
N THR A 61 -33.13 -15.08 4.73
CA THR A 61 -33.84 -15.96 5.68
C THR A 61 -35.25 -15.44 5.97
N PHE A 62 -35.44 -14.12 6.03
CA PHE A 62 -36.76 -13.51 6.22
C PHE A 62 -37.64 -13.62 4.97
N LEU A 63 -37.05 -13.57 3.78
CA LEU A 63 -37.75 -13.69 2.50
C LEU A 63 -38.10 -15.12 2.09
N ARG A 64 -37.45 -16.12 2.68
CA ARG A 64 -37.73 -17.54 2.47
C ARG A 64 -38.81 -18.02 3.44
#